data_AF-A0A968SEM8-F1
#
_entry.id   AF-A0A968SEM8-F1
#
_cell.length_a   1.000
_cell.length_b   1.000
_cell.length_c   1.000
_cell.angle_alpha   90.00
_cell.angle_beta   90.00
_cell.angle_gamma   90.00
#
_symmetry.space_group_name_H-M   'P 1'
#
loop_
_entity.id
_entity.type
_entity.pdbx_description
1 polymer ?
#
loop_
_entity_poly.entity_id
_entity_poly.type
_entity_poly.pdbx_seq_one_letter_code
_entity_poly.pdbx_strand_id
1 'polypeptide(L)'
;MQIEIGQHKGKTIMTLVLKEPSYIQWILEQSNATGDLLKIRNEVGRLLEIFDSKPILSKCCGRQCKNKSVKFTGYVGNPFLIYEWCDECDPYDAGASFGRLVEMNNYQQALNYVEFYCGGSKKSCKEVIRHMALAKGLPKISRKAEVEKFFTT
;
A
#
# COMPACT_ATOMS: atom_id res chain seq x y z
N MET A 1 -8.91 -7.35 -15.48
CA MET A 1 -10.14 -8.03 -15.03
C MET A 1 -11.08 -7.04 -14.35
N GLN A 2 -12.37 -7.04 -14.72
CA GLN A 2 -13.44 -6.25 -14.08
C GLN A 2 -14.27 -7.13 -13.16
N ILE A 3 -14.83 -6.53 -12.11
CA ILE A 3 -15.78 -7.20 -11.22
C ILE A 3 -17.17 -7.14 -11.87
N GLU A 4 -17.84 -8.29 -11.97
CA GLU A 4 -19.16 -8.39 -12.61
C GLU A 4 -20.34 -8.41 -11.62
N ILE A 5 -20.05 -8.56 -10.32
CA ILE A 5 -21.06 -8.80 -9.28
C ILE A 5 -20.88 -7.90 -8.04
N GLY A 6 -21.97 -7.70 -7.31
CA GLY A 6 -21.98 -6.99 -6.02
C GLY A 6 -21.69 -5.49 -6.11
N GLN A 7 -21.36 -4.89 -4.96
CA GLN A 7 -21.17 -3.43 -4.80
C GLN A 7 -20.01 -2.84 -5.62
N HIS A 8 -19.12 -3.70 -6.15
CA HIS A 8 -17.94 -3.28 -6.91
C HIS A 8 -18.08 -3.55 -8.41
N LYS A 9 -19.27 -3.93 -8.88
CA LYS A 9 -19.55 -4.17 -10.31
C LYS A 9 -19.05 -3.02 -11.18
N GLY A 10 -18.37 -3.36 -12.28
CA GLY A 10 -17.79 -2.42 -13.25
C GLY A 10 -16.40 -1.86 -12.87
N LYS A 11 -15.97 -1.99 -11.60
CA LYS A 11 -14.61 -1.60 -11.17
C LYS A 11 -13.58 -2.66 -11.60
N THR A 12 -12.36 -2.24 -11.93
CA THR A 12 -11.24 -3.16 -12.17
C THR A 12 -10.59 -3.57 -10.85
N ILE A 13 -10.02 -4.78 -10.78
CA ILE A 13 -9.31 -5.24 -9.57
C ILE A 13 -8.12 -4.32 -9.25
N MET A 14 -7.37 -3.87 -10.27
CA MET A 14 -6.30 -2.88 -10.11
C MET A 14 -6.77 -1.60 -9.42
N THR A 15 -7.97 -1.12 -9.74
CA THR A 15 -8.54 0.06 -9.09
C THR A 15 -8.89 -0.23 -7.63
N LEU A 16 -9.41 -1.43 -7.35
CA LEU A 16 -9.77 -1.84 -5.99
C LEU A 16 -8.54 -2.00 -5.10
N VAL A 17 -7.43 -2.54 -5.62
CA VAL A 17 -6.14 -2.62 -4.93
C VAL A 17 -5.70 -1.25 -4.41
N LEU A 18 -5.89 -0.18 -5.16
CA LEU A 18 -5.45 1.15 -4.74
C LEU A 18 -6.50 1.94 -3.94
N LYS A 19 -7.79 1.71 -4.21
CA LYS A 19 -8.87 2.59 -3.71
C LYS A 19 -9.75 1.96 -2.65
N GLU A 20 -9.78 0.64 -2.54
CA GLU A 20 -10.63 -0.12 -1.60
C GLU A 20 -9.80 -1.17 -0.82
N PRO A 21 -8.69 -0.80 -0.15
CA PRO A 21 -7.78 -1.75 0.48
C PRO A 21 -8.42 -2.65 1.55
N SER A 22 -9.45 -2.17 2.25
CA SER A 22 -10.21 -3.00 3.20
C SER A 22 -11.01 -4.12 2.50
N TYR A 23 -11.51 -3.87 1.29
CA TYR A 23 -12.15 -4.91 0.49
C TYR A 23 -11.12 -5.94 -0.02
N ILE A 24 -9.92 -5.48 -0.35
CA ILE A 24 -8.81 -6.34 -0.75
C ILE A 24 -8.39 -7.26 0.39
N GLN A 25 -8.27 -6.71 1.59
CA GLN A 25 -8.03 -7.50 2.80
C GLN A 25 -9.11 -8.58 2.98
N TRP A 26 -10.38 -8.19 2.90
CA TRP A 26 -11.50 -9.14 2.99
C TRP A 26 -11.42 -10.25 1.93
N ILE A 27 -11.06 -9.94 0.67
CA ILE A 27 -10.86 -10.95 -0.39
C ILE A 27 -9.77 -11.95 0.00
N LEU A 28 -8.64 -11.47 0.53
CA LEU A 28 -7.52 -12.34 0.91
C LEU A 28 -7.87 -13.30 2.04
N GLU A 29 -8.73 -12.85 2.96
CA GLU A 29 -9.23 -13.63 4.10
C GLU A 29 -10.22 -14.75 3.69
N GLN A 30 -10.74 -14.74 2.44
CA GLN A 30 -11.62 -15.79 1.93
C GLN A 30 -10.84 -17.06 1.55
N SER A 31 -10.38 -17.79 2.56
CA SER A 31 -9.56 -19.01 2.43
C SER A 31 -10.24 -20.12 1.61
N ASN A 32 -11.57 -20.20 1.65
CA ASN A 32 -12.41 -21.16 0.94
C ASN A 32 -13.06 -20.59 -0.34
N ALA A 33 -12.51 -19.52 -0.91
CA ALA A 33 -13.02 -18.93 -2.14
C ALA A 33 -13.08 -19.95 -3.29
N THR A 34 -14.21 -20.00 -3.99
CA THR A 34 -14.45 -20.85 -5.16
C THR A 34 -14.96 -20.00 -6.33
N GLY A 35 -15.00 -20.59 -7.54
CA GLY A 35 -15.56 -19.96 -8.73
C GLY A 35 -14.88 -18.62 -9.07
N ASP A 36 -15.68 -17.57 -9.31
CA ASP A 36 -15.16 -16.25 -9.68
C ASP A 36 -14.44 -15.55 -8.53
N LEU A 37 -14.81 -15.81 -7.27
CA LEU A 37 -14.13 -15.23 -6.11
C LEU A 37 -12.69 -15.74 -6.02
N LEU A 38 -12.44 -17.01 -6.34
CA LEU A 38 -11.08 -17.57 -6.41
C LEU A 38 -10.25 -16.87 -7.49
N LYS A 39 -10.83 -16.63 -8.68
CA LYS A 39 -10.15 -15.88 -9.75
C LYS A 39 -9.80 -14.46 -9.32
N ILE A 40 -10.73 -13.78 -8.63
CA ILE A 40 -10.50 -12.43 -8.08
C ILE A 40 -9.37 -12.47 -7.06
N ARG A 41 -9.38 -13.42 -6.12
CA ARG A 41 -8.34 -13.57 -5.09
C ARG A 41 -6.97 -13.82 -5.69
N ASN A 42 -6.87 -14.69 -6.70
CA ASN A 42 -5.61 -14.96 -7.39
C ASN A 42 -5.08 -13.71 -8.12
N GLU A 43 -5.96 -12.97 -8.81
CA GLU A 43 -5.57 -11.73 -9.47
C GLU A 43 -5.16 -10.65 -8.46
N VAL A 44 -5.85 -10.55 -7.31
CA VAL A 44 -5.41 -9.70 -6.20
C VAL A 44 -4.00 -10.08 -5.76
N GLY A 45 -3.73 -11.36 -5.49
CA GLY A 45 -2.40 -11.84 -5.10
C GLY A 45 -1.32 -11.41 -6.07
N ARG A 46 -1.52 -11.66 -7.37
CA ARG A 46 -0.60 -11.25 -8.45
C ARG A 46 -0.37 -9.72 -8.46
N LEU A 47 -1.42 -8.92 -8.27
CA LEU A 47 -1.31 -7.47 -8.24
C LEU A 47 -0.59 -6.95 -7.00
N LEU A 48 -0.71 -7.63 -5.86
CA LEU A 48 0.04 -7.29 -4.65
C LEU A 48 1.52 -7.60 -4.81
N GLU A 49 1.88 -8.73 -5.43
CA GLU A 49 3.28 -9.02 -5.78
C GLU A 49 3.89 -7.93 -6.68
N ILE A 50 3.12 -7.43 -7.66
CA ILE A 50 3.54 -6.30 -8.51
C ILE A 50 3.66 -5.01 -7.70
N PHE A 51 2.73 -4.73 -6.80
CA PHE A 51 2.81 -3.56 -5.93
C PHE A 51 4.06 -3.60 -5.04
N ASP A 52 4.32 -4.75 -4.43
CA ASP A 52 5.39 -4.95 -3.46
C ASP A 52 6.77 -4.90 -4.13
N SER A 53 6.91 -5.52 -5.30
CA SER A 53 8.17 -5.53 -6.07
C SER A 53 8.58 -4.16 -6.63
N LYS A 54 7.67 -3.19 -6.71
CA LYS A 54 8.02 -1.85 -7.21
C LYS A 54 9.01 -1.12 -6.30
N PRO A 55 10.08 -0.53 -6.86
CA PRO A 55 10.99 0.28 -6.06
C PRO A 55 10.29 1.55 -5.55
N ILE A 56 10.72 2.03 -4.39
CA ILE A 56 10.33 3.35 -3.91
C ILE A 56 11.14 4.38 -4.70
N LEU A 57 10.44 5.31 -5.35
CA LEU A 57 11.04 6.34 -6.19
C LEU A 57 11.25 7.66 -5.44
N SER A 58 10.60 7.84 -4.29
CA SER A 58 10.84 8.99 -3.41
C SER A 58 12.23 8.91 -2.75
N LYS A 59 12.75 10.08 -2.38
CA LYS A 59 14.04 10.21 -1.70
C LYS A 59 13.92 9.78 -0.24
N CYS A 60 15.04 9.34 0.33
CA CYS A 60 15.11 9.08 1.77
C CYS A 60 14.87 10.36 2.58
N CYS A 61 14.11 10.24 3.69
CA CYS A 61 13.85 11.31 4.64
C CYS A 61 15.04 11.65 5.56
N GLY A 62 16.13 10.90 5.50
CA GLY A 62 17.35 11.17 6.25
C GLY A 62 17.95 12.53 5.92
N ARG A 63 18.49 13.21 6.94
CA ARG A 63 19.07 14.56 6.78
C ARG A 63 20.20 14.53 5.76
N GLN A 64 20.04 15.31 4.68
CA GLN A 64 21.00 15.40 3.56
C GLN A 64 21.28 14.06 2.84
N CYS A 65 20.46 13.03 3.09
CA CYS A 65 20.60 11.74 2.44
C CYS A 65 20.19 11.82 0.96
N LYS A 66 20.96 11.16 0.08
CA LYS A 66 20.68 11.07 -1.36
C LYS A 66 20.42 9.63 -1.82
N ASN A 67 20.43 8.67 -0.89
CA ASN A 67 20.19 7.27 -1.19
C ASN A 67 18.72 7.05 -1.58
N LYS A 68 18.47 5.99 -2.34
CA LYS A 68 17.12 5.55 -2.68
C LYS A 68 16.45 4.96 -1.43
N SER A 69 15.18 5.28 -1.25
CA SER A 69 14.37 4.63 -0.23
C SER A 69 14.07 3.18 -0.60
N VAL A 70 13.96 2.33 0.40
CA VAL A 70 13.66 0.90 0.26
C VAL A 70 12.60 0.42 1.24
N LYS A 71 12.32 1.21 2.29
CA LYS A 71 11.31 0.91 3.31
C LYS A 71 10.46 2.12 3.66
N PHE A 72 9.28 1.84 4.22
CA PHE A 72 8.41 2.85 4.82
C PHE A 72 8.38 2.70 6.34
N THR A 73 8.18 3.81 7.05
CA THR A 73 7.79 3.79 8.47
C THR A 73 6.57 4.66 8.69
N GLY A 74 5.67 4.23 9.57
CA GLY A 74 4.51 5.00 10.00
C GLY A 74 4.52 5.25 11.51
N TYR A 75 3.99 6.40 11.95
CA TYR A 75 3.83 6.71 13.37
C TYR A 75 2.60 6.02 13.98
N VAL A 76 2.80 5.30 15.09
CA VAL A 76 1.69 4.75 15.89
C VAL A 76 0.65 5.84 16.21
N GLY A 77 -0.61 5.53 15.93
CA GLY A 77 -1.75 6.42 16.11
C GLY A 77 -1.95 7.46 15.01
N ASN A 78 -1.08 7.52 13.99
CA ASN A 78 -1.18 8.50 12.91
C ASN A 78 -0.94 7.89 11.52
N PRO A 79 -2.00 7.49 10.79
CA PRO A 79 -1.87 6.88 9.47
C PRO A 79 -1.43 7.87 8.38
N PHE A 80 -1.31 9.17 8.69
CA PHE A 80 -0.93 10.21 7.74
C PHE A 80 0.55 10.61 7.84
N LEU A 81 1.28 10.11 8.85
CA LEU A 81 2.70 10.37 9.04
C LEU A 81 3.51 9.15 8.63
N ILE A 82 3.66 8.99 7.32
CA ILE A 82 4.46 7.94 6.68
C ILE A 82 5.69 8.58 6.05
N TYR A 83 6.83 7.92 6.23
CA TYR A 83 8.14 8.38 5.76
C TYR A 83 8.87 7.25 5.04
N GLU A 84 9.69 7.62 4.07
CA GLU A 84 10.49 6.70 3.26
C GLU A 84 11.96 6.76 3.65
N TRP A 85 12.59 5.59 3.83
CA TRP A 85 13.96 5.49 4.31
C TRP A 85 14.81 4.58 3.42
N CYS A 86 16.09 4.91 3.28
CA CYS A 86 17.09 3.95 2.83
C CYS A 86 17.48 3.01 4.00
N ASP A 87 18.29 1.99 3.73
CA ASP A 87 18.74 1.07 4.77
C ASP A 87 19.76 1.66 5.74
N GLU A 88 20.42 2.77 5.37
CA GLU A 88 21.51 3.36 6.15
C GLU A 88 21.06 4.43 7.13
N CYS A 89 19.94 5.11 6.86
CA CYS A 89 19.47 6.19 7.73
C CYS A 89 18.65 5.65 8.90
N ASP A 90 19.04 6.04 10.11
CA ASP A 90 18.21 5.86 11.30
C ASP A 90 17.15 6.98 11.37
N PRO A 91 15.84 6.65 11.37
CA PRO A 91 14.79 7.62 11.58
C PRO A 91 14.91 8.42 12.89
N TYR A 92 15.49 7.84 13.94
CA TYR A 92 15.63 8.48 15.25
C TYR A 92 16.71 9.57 15.25
N ASP A 93 17.81 9.38 14.51
CA ASP A 93 18.81 10.42 14.26
C ASP A 93 18.22 11.61 13.47
N ALA A 94 17.18 11.36 12.67
CA ALA A 94 16.43 12.38 11.97
C ALA A 94 15.36 13.07 12.84
N GLY A 95 15.27 12.72 14.13
CA GLY A 95 14.37 13.33 15.11
C GLY A 95 13.05 12.61 15.31
N ALA A 96 12.94 11.34 14.88
CA ALA A 96 11.75 10.56 15.18
C ALA A 96 11.59 10.27 16.67
N SER A 97 10.36 10.16 17.16
CA SER A 97 10.10 9.79 18.56
C SER A 97 10.40 8.30 18.78
N PHE A 98 11.31 8.02 19.71
CA PHE A 98 11.76 6.65 20.03
C PHE A 98 10.57 5.70 20.29
N GLY A 99 10.58 4.53 19.65
CA GLY A 99 9.57 3.48 19.83
C GLY A 99 8.18 3.79 19.25
N ARG A 100 8.03 4.88 18.48
CA ARG A 100 6.75 5.27 17.86
C ARG A 100 6.62 4.89 16.39
N LEU A 101 7.66 4.32 15.78
CA LEU A 101 7.66 3.96 14.36
C LEU A 101 7.41 2.47 14.16
N VAL A 102 6.59 2.17 13.16
CA VAL A 102 6.34 0.81 12.65
C VAL A 102 6.84 0.75 11.21
N GLU A 103 7.72 -0.20 10.93
CA GLU A 103 8.23 -0.45 9.57
C GLU A 103 7.19 -1.20 8.71
N MET A 104 7.09 -0.81 7.44
CA MET A 104 6.23 -1.46 6.45
C MET A 104 6.99 -1.56 5.13
N ASN A 105 7.14 -2.78 4.61
CA ASN A 105 7.85 -3.06 3.36
C ASN A 105 6.93 -3.57 2.25
N ASN A 106 5.73 -4.05 2.62
CA ASN A 106 4.76 -4.58 1.68
C ASN A 106 3.32 -4.15 2.01
N TYR A 107 2.42 -4.43 1.08
CA TYR A 107 1.02 -4.06 1.16
C TYR A 107 0.34 -4.65 2.40
N GLN A 108 0.61 -5.91 2.75
CA GLN A 108 0.00 -6.55 3.92
C GLN A 108 0.47 -5.91 5.24
N GLN A 109 1.76 -5.58 5.35
CA GLN A 109 2.30 -4.87 6.50
C GLN A 109 1.70 -3.47 6.64
N ALA A 110 1.37 -2.82 5.52
CA ALA A 110 0.67 -1.54 5.54
C ALA A 110 -0.76 -1.65 6.08
N LEU A 111 -1.47 -2.72 5.74
CA LEU A 111 -2.79 -3.01 6.33
C LEU A 111 -2.67 -3.33 7.83
N ASN A 112 -1.72 -4.19 8.20
CA ASN A 112 -1.47 -4.56 9.59
C ASN A 112 -1.07 -3.34 10.44
N TYR A 113 -0.29 -2.42 9.88
CA TYR A 113 0.04 -1.15 10.51
C TYR A 113 -1.22 -0.36 10.87
N VAL A 114 -2.15 -0.24 9.92
CA VAL A 114 -3.39 0.49 10.17
C VAL A 114 -4.26 -0.23 11.21
N GLU A 115 -4.43 -1.54 11.07
CA GLU A 115 -5.24 -2.37 11.96
C GLU A 115 -4.75 -2.29 13.41
N PHE A 116 -3.48 -2.60 13.63
CA PHE A 116 -2.95 -2.77 14.99
C PHE A 116 -2.44 -1.48 15.62
N TYR A 117 -2.08 -0.48 14.83
CA TYR A 117 -1.42 0.74 15.34
C TYR A 117 -2.17 2.03 15.03
N CYS A 118 -3.18 2.03 14.16
CA CYS A 118 -3.93 3.25 13.80
C CYS A 118 -5.46 3.11 13.92
N GLY A 119 -5.96 2.07 14.59
CA GLY A 119 -7.38 1.86 14.86
C GLY A 119 -8.21 1.32 13.69
N GLY A 120 -7.59 0.75 12.66
CA GLY A 120 -8.27 -0.12 11.67
C GLY A 120 -9.26 0.56 10.72
N SER A 121 -9.26 1.89 10.59
CA SER A 121 -10.28 2.56 9.76
C SER A 121 -10.05 2.33 8.25
N LYS A 122 -11.14 2.10 7.48
CA LYS A 122 -11.09 1.97 6.02
C LYS A 122 -10.44 3.18 5.33
N LYS A 123 -10.67 4.38 5.87
CA LYS A 123 -10.06 5.62 5.39
C LYS A 123 -8.55 5.58 5.60
N SER A 124 -8.09 5.17 6.78
CA SER A 124 -6.67 5.03 7.09
C SER A 124 -5.99 4.07 6.13
N CYS A 125 -6.55 2.86 5.90
CA CYS A 125 -5.98 1.91 4.94
C CYS A 125 -5.82 2.53 3.55
N LYS A 126 -6.84 3.26 3.08
CA LYS A 126 -6.80 3.93 1.78
C LYS A 126 -5.70 4.97 1.69
N GLU A 127 -5.50 5.76 2.73
CA GLU A 127 -4.49 6.82 2.74
C GLU A 127 -3.06 6.26 2.83
N VAL A 128 -2.85 5.23 3.64
CA VAL A 128 -1.55 4.53 3.71
C VAL A 128 -1.17 3.91 2.36
N ILE A 129 -2.08 3.13 1.76
CA ILE A 129 -1.83 2.51 0.46
C ILE A 129 -1.66 3.57 -0.64
N ARG A 130 -2.43 4.66 -0.59
CA ARG A 130 -2.26 5.78 -1.52
C ARG A 130 -0.87 6.40 -1.37
N HIS A 131 -0.40 6.68 -0.16
CA HIS A 131 0.95 7.22 0.08
C HIS A 131 2.01 6.32 -0.54
N MET A 132 1.98 5.02 -0.22
CA MET A 132 2.93 4.05 -0.75
C MET A 132 2.88 3.94 -2.27
N ALA A 133 1.69 3.97 -2.87
CA ALA A 133 1.53 3.93 -4.32
C ALA A 133 2.14 5.15 -5.00
N LEU A 134 1.92 6.35 -4.44
CA LEU A 134 2.52 7.60 -4.95
C LEU A 134 4.05 7.54 -4.86
N ALA A 135 4.58 7.08 -3.73
CA ALA A 135 6.02 6.90 -3.52
C ALA A 135 6.63 5.88 -4.49
N LYS A 136 5.85 4.87 -4.92
CA LYS A 136 6.19 3.87 -5.94
C LYS A 136 5.91 4.31 -7.38
N GLY A 137 5.55 5.58 -7.60
CA GLY A 137 5.42 6.17 -8.94
C GLY A 137 4.00 6.28 -9.52
N LEU A 138 2.95 6.04 -8.72
CA LEU A 138 1.59 6.36 -9.15
C LEU A 138 1.42 7.88 -9.28
N PRO A 139 0.83 8.41 -10.37
CA PRO A 139 0.52 9.83 -10.47
C PRO A 139 -0.51 10.30 -9.43
N LYS A 140 -0.37 11.54 -8.94
CA LYS A 140 -1.29 12.15 -7.95
C LYS A 140 -2.75 12.11 -8.41
N ILE A 141 -2.98 12.38 -9.69
CA ILE A 141 -4.25 12.23 -10.37
C ILE A 141 -4.12 11.01 -11.28
N SER A 142 -4.71 9.89 -10.86
CA SER A 142 -4.65 8.62 -11.59
C SER A 142 -6.06 8.23 -12.06
N ARG A 143 -6.26 8.23 -13.38
CA ARG A 143 -7.44 7.64 -14.03
C ARG A 143 -7.14 6.17 -14.33
N LYS A 144 -8.05 5.51 -15.06
CA LYS A 144 -7.96 4.08 -15.36
C LYS A 144 -6.62 3.71 -16.05
N ALA A 145 -6.21 4.49 -17.04
CA ALA A 145 -5.00 4.22 -17.80
C ALA A 145 -3.72 4.30 -16.95
N GLU A 146 -3.62 5.28 -16.04
CA GLU A 146 -2.47 5.42 -15.15
C GLU A 146 -2.41 4.28 -14.12
N VAL A 147 -3.57 3.83 -13.63
CA VAL A 147 -3.66 2.66 -12.73
C VAL A 147 -3.25 1.39 -13.47
N GLU A 148 -3.71 1.19 -14.70
CA GLU A 148 -3.33 0.02 -15.52
C GLU A 148 -1.83 0.04 -15.83
N LYS A 149 -1.29 1.20 -16.22
CA LYS A 149 0.14 1.37 -16.44
C LYS A 149 0.94 1.05 -15.18
N PHE A 150 0.49 1.55 -14.02
CA PHE A 150 1.13 1.26 -12.74
C PHE A 150 1.29 -0.25 -12.53
N PHE A 151 0.30 -1.09 -12.84
CA PHE A 151 0.40 -2.55 -12.63
C PHE A 151 0.95 -3.36 -13.82
N THR A 152 1.43 -2.73 -14.89
CA THR A 152 1.93 -3.42 -16.10
C THR A 152 3.38 -3.11 -16.45
N THR A 153 3.95 -2.05 -15.88
CA THR A 153 5.39 -1.77 -15.86
C THR A 153 6.04 -2.27 -14.58
#